data_AF-A0A5J4S8X9-F1
#
_entry.id   AF-A0A5J4S8X9-F1
#
_cell.length_a   1.000
_cell.length_b   1.000
_cell.length_c   1.000
_cell.angle_alpha   90.00
_cell.angle_beta   90.00
_cell.angle_gamma   90.00
#
_symmetry.space_group_name_H-M   'P 1'
#
loop_
_entity.id
_entity.type
_entity.pdbx_description
1 polymer ?
#
loop_
_entity_poly.entity_id
_entity_poly.type
_entity_poly.pdbx_seq_one_letter_code
_entity_poly.pdbx_strand_id
1 'polypeptide(L)'
;MTLLVLYGIFLITIGAFMSGSFSIPFDKVKQWKWETSWLVYCLFGYIIVPLVVCLLTVPDFIITLKQVPFRTLLGVFLLGAVYGAANLTFGLSLRYLGLALGYALSLGLMMAIGTLVPPALDGRLAQLFEGHAGIMLISGIGISLIVIFQPFLQLSIFSYFQRIKFVPGFEYLLAKLHIDIQRFGCL
;
A
#
# COMPACT_ATOMS: atom_id res chain seq x y z
N MET A 1 32.51 -12.01 2.34
CA MET A 1 31.47 -10.99 2.02
C MET A 1 30.04 -11.55 2.16
N THR A 2 29.75 -12.41 3.14
CA THR A 2 28.46 -13.15 3.23
C THR A 2 27.63 -12.79 4.45
N LEU A 3 28.25 -12.49 5.60
CA LEU A 3 27.52 -12.15 6.83
C LEU A 3 26.76 -10.82 6.73
N LEU A 4 27.37 -9.77 6.17
CA LEU A 4 26.71 -8.47 5.97
C LEU A 4 25.46 -8.57 5.09
N VAL A 5 25.51 -9.39 4.03
CA VAL A 5 24.36 -9.61 3.13
C VAL A 5 23.26 -10.37 3.87
N LEU A 6 23.61 -11.38 4.67
CA LEU A 6 22.65 -12.13 5.47
C LEU A 6 21.97 -11.24 6.52
N TYR A 7 22.73 -10.38 7.21
CA TYR A 7 22.17 -9.38 8.13
C TYR A 7 21.24 -8.40 7.40
N GLY A 8 21.62 -7.94 6.20
CA GLY A 8 20.77 -7.08 5.37
C GLY A 8 19.44 -7.75 4.99
N ILE A 9 19.49 -8.98 4.49
CA ILE A 9 18.28 -9.76 4.16
C ILE A 9 17.41 -9.97 5.40
N PHE A 10 18.03 -10.27 6.55
CA PHE A 10 17.30 -10.46 7.80
C PHE A 10 16.59 -9.18 8.25
N LEU A 11 17.28 -8.02 8.22
CA LEU A 11 16.69 -6.72 8.54
C LEU A 11 15.56 -6.35 7.59
N ILE A 12 15.75 -6.57 6.28
CA ILE A 12 14.71 -6.31 5.27
C ILE A 12 13.49 -7.21 5.49
N THR A 13 13.71 -8.49 5.84
CA THR A 13 12.63 -9.43 6.08
C THR A 13 11.81 -9.05 7.32
N ILE A 14 12.46 -8.65 8.40
CA ILE A 14 11.79 -8.12 9.59
C ILE A 14 11.01 -6.85 9.25
N GLY A 15 11.63 -5.93 8.51
CA GLY A 15 10.96 -4.70 8.06
C GLY A 15 9.72 -4.99 7.21
N ALA A 16 9.82 -5.91 6.25
CA ALA A 16 8.71 -6.35 5.41
C ALA A 16 7.60 -7.01 6.24
N PHE A 17 7.95 -7.83 7.23
CA PHE A 17 6.99 -8.48 8.12
C PHE A 17 6.25 -7.47 9.01
N MET A 18 6.97 -6.49 9.58
CA MET A 18 6.36 -5.41 10.37
C MET A 18 5.43 -4.54 9.50
N SER A 19 5.85 -4.22 8.27
CA SER A 19 5.06 -3.47 7.29
C SER A 19 3.87 -4.25 6.71
N GLY A 20 3.85 -5.58 6.77
CA GLY A 20 2.65 -6.37 6.45
C GLY A 20 1.68 -6.49 7.62
N SER A 21 2.22 -6.49 8.84
CA SER A 21 1.43 -6.77 10.05
C SER A 21 0.60 -5.58 10.54
N PHE A 22 0.89 -4.35 10.10
CA PHE A 22 0.18 -3.15 10.58
C PHE A 22 -1.31 -3.14 10.25
N SER A 23 -1.75 -3.88 9.22
CA SER A 23 -3.16 -3.94 8.81
C SER A 23 -4.00 -4.81 9.75
N ILE A 24 -3.39 -5.81 10.41
CA ILE A 24 -4.05 -6.79 11.30
C ILE A 24 -4.76 -6.15 12.50
N PRO A 25 -4.18 -5.18 13.24
CA PRO A 25 -4.86 -4.57 14.37
C PRO A 25 -6.13 -3.80 13.96
N PHE A 26 -6.18 -3.22 12.74
CA PHE A 26 -7.35 -2.46 12.28
C PHE A 26 -8.60 -3.33 12.16
N ASP A 27 -8.46 -4.61 11.77
CA ASP A 27 -9.59 -5.55 11.69
C ASP A 27 -10.13 -5.97 13.07
N LYS A 28 -9.31 -5.84 14.12
CA LYS A 28 -9.71 -6.21 15.49
C LYS A 28 -10.47 -5.11 16.23
N VAL A 29 -10.35 -3.84 15.81
CA VAL A 29 -11.03 -2.72 16.47
C VAL A 29 -12.42 -2.50 15.86
N LYS A 30 -13.38 -3.37 16.22
CA LYS A 30 -14.74 -3.34 15.65
C LYS A 30 -15.66 -2.23 16.17
N GLN A 31 -15.33 -1.63 17.31
CA GLN A 31 -16.21 -0.68 18.01
C GLN A 31 -15.94 0.78 17.63
N TRP A 32 -14.85 1.06 16.92
CA TRP A 32 -14.43 2.42 16.60
C TRP A 32 -14.78 2.76 15.15
N LYS A 33 -15.17 4.01 14.94
CA LYS A 33 -15.25 4.56 13.60
C LYS A 33 -13.85 4.54 12.99
N TRP A 34 -13.76 4.15 11.72
CA TRP A 34 -12.49 4.02 11.01
C TRP A 34 -11.64 5.30 11.07
N GLU A 35 -12.30 6.46 11.02
CA GLU A 35 -11.67 7.79 11.11
C GLU A 35 -10.92 7.97 12.44
N THR A 36 -11.47 7.45 13.53
CA THR A 36 -10.86 7.54 14.87
C THR A 36 -9.66 6.60 14.98
N SER A 37 -9.77 5.37 14.48
CA SER A 37 -8.66 4.42 14.45
C SER A 37 -7.49 4.91 13.60
N TRP A 38 -7.78 5.50 12.44
CA TRP A 38 -6.75 6.07 11.56
C TRP A 38 -6.12 7.33 12.16
N LEU A 39 -6.90 8.20 12.80
CA LEU A 39 -6.37 9.39 13.49
C LEU A 39 -5.40 9.01 14.61
N VAL A 40 -5.73 8.00 15.42
CA VAL A 40 -4.84 7.50 16.46
C VAL A 40 -3.56 6.93 15.85
N TYR A 41 -3.66 6.16 14.77
CA TYR A 41 -2.47 5.69 14.05
C TYR A 41 -1.59 6.85 13.57
N CYS A 42 -2.17 7.88 12.95
CA CYS A 42 -1.42 9.06 12.51
C CYS A 42 -0.76 9.80 13.67
N LEU A 43 -1.46 9.98 14.79
CA LEU A 43 -0.93 10.68 15.96
C LEU A 43 0.26 9.91 16.57
N PHE A 44 0.09 8.61 16.80
CA PHE A 44 1.15 7.80 17.39
C PHE A 44 2.31 7.58 16.42
N GLY A 45 2.01 7.17 15.18
CA GLY A 45 2.99 6.80 14.17
C GLY A 45 3.77 7.98 13.59
N TYR A 46 3.13 9.14 13.40
CA TYR A 46 3.79 10.29 12.77
C TYR A 46 4.23 11.39 13.73
N ILE A 47 3.64 11.49 14.92
CA ILE A 47 3.97 12.56 15.88
C ILE A 47 4.69 11.99 17.11
N ILE A 48 4.04 11.10 17.85
CA ILE A 48 4.55 10.67 19.16
C ILE A 48 5.84 9.84 19.01
N VAL A 49 5.81 8.78 18.20
CA VAL A 49 6.96 7.87 18.04
C VAL A 49 8.19 8.62 17.49
N PRO A 50 8.11 9.39 16.39
CA PRO A 50 9.27 10.13 15.89
C PRO A 50 9.80 11.14 16.89
N LEU A 51 8.93 11.83 17.64
CA LEU A 51 9.36 12.79 18.65
C LEU A 51 10.10 12.10 19.80
N VAL A 52 9.59 10.98 20.32
CA VAL A 52 10.26 10.20 21.37
C VAL A 52 11.61 9.69 20.87
N VAL A 53 11.67 9.13 19.65
CA VAL A 53 12.92 8.64 19.05
C VAL A 53 13.94 9.77 18.87
N CYS A 54 13.51 10.95 18.41
CA CYS A 54 14.38 12.12 18.29
C CYS A 54 14.94 12.57 19.64
N LEU A 55 14.10 12.63 20.69
CA LEU A 55 14.55 13.01 22.03
C LEU A 55 15.55 12.00 22.63
N LEU A 56 15.42 10.71 22.31
CA LEU A 56 16.32 9.66 22.80
C LEU A 56 17.63 9.58 22.02
N THR A 57 17.59 9.83 20.70
CA THR A 57 18.73 9.58 19.80
C THR A 57 19.57 10.83 19.57
N VAL A 58 18.95 12.01 19.58
CA VAL A 58 19.61 13.27 19.24
C VAL A 58 19.90 14.07 20.52
N PRO A 59 21.18 14.24 20.91
CA PRO A 59 21.53 15.16 21.99
C PRO A 59 21.15 16.59 21.59
N ASP A 60 20.57 17.35 22.53
CA ASP A 60 20.20 18.75 22.34
C ASP A 60 19.27 19.05 21.13
N PHE A 61 18.34 18.13 20.83
CA PHE A 61 17.37 18.25 19.73
C PHE A 61 16.74 19.66 19.58
N ILE A 62 16.34 20.27 20.69
CA ILE A 62 15.68 21.59 20.70
C ILE A 62 16.62 22.72 20.24
N ILE A 63 17.91 22.64 20.57
CA ILE A 63 18.91 23.63 20.16
C ILE A 63 19.18 23.50 18.67
N THR A 64 19.35 22.27 18.19
CA THR A 64 19.55 21.96 16.77
C THR A 64 18.36 22.43 15.94
N LEU A 65 17.13 22.25 16.42
CA LEU A 65 15.92 22.68 15.71
C LEU A 65 15.86 24.21 15.54
N LYS A 66 16.33 24.98 16.53
CA LYS A 66 16.38 26.45 16.46
C LYS A 66 17.44 26.98 15.49
N GLN A 67 18.45 26.18 15.17
CA GLN A 67 19.50 26.55 14.20
C GLN A 67 19.04 26.38 12.75
N VAL A 68 17.91 25.68 12.51
CA VAL A 68 17.41 25.45 11.16
C VAL A 68 16.78 26.74 10.59
N PRO A 69 17.15 27.17 9.36
CA PRO A 69 16.57 28.35 8.76
C PRO A 69 15.06 28.17 8.49
N PHE A 70 14.30 29.25 8.71
CA PHE A 70 12.83 29.23 8.60
C PHE A 70 12.32 28.74 7.23
N ARG A 71 13.02 29.08 6.14
CA ARG A 71 12.67 28.59 4.78
C ARG A 71 12.68 27.06 4.68
N THR A 72 13.66 26.42 5.31
CA THR A 72 13.77 24.96 5.33
C THR A 72 12.68 24.35 6.21
N LEU A 73 12.41 24.94 7.38
CA LEU A 73 11.32 24.51 8.26
C LEU A 73 9.96 24.58 7.54
N LEU A 74 9.72 25.66 6.80
CA LEU A 74 8.49 25.82 6.02
C LEU A 74 8.38 24.76 4.91
N GLY A 75 9.47 24.49 4.20
CA GLY A 75 9.51 23.44 3.18
C GLY A 75 9.21 22.06 3.75
N VAL A 76 9.83 21.70 4.88
CA VAL A 76 9.57 20.44 5.58
C VAL A 76 8.13 20.36 6.07
N PHE A 77 7.58 21.45 6.60
CA PHE A 77 6.19 21.50 7.04
C PHE A 77 5.20 21.31 5.89
N LEU A 78 5.41 21.99 4.76
CA LEU A 78 4.54 21.85 3.58
C LEU A 78 4.61 20.45 2.98
N LEU A 79 5.82 19.88 2.83
CA LEU A 79 6.00 18.50 2.37
C LEU A 79 5.36 17.49 3.33
N GLY A 80 5.49 17.72 4.64
CA GLY A 80 4.82 16.93 5.68
C GLY A 80 3.30 17.01 5.61
N ALA A 81 2.74 18.19 5.35
CA ALA A 81 1.30 18.38 5.18
C ALA A 81 0.77 17.62 3.95
N VAL A 82 1.48 17.70 2.81
CA VAL A 82 1.15 16.94 1.59
C VAL A 82 1.23 15.43 1.85
N TYR A 83 2.27 14.98 2.55
CA TYR A 83 2.43 13.57 2.93
C TYR A 83 1.30 13.09 3.85
N GLY A 84 0.89 13.90 4.83
CA GLY A 84 -0.24 13.61 5.71
C GLY A 84 -1.55 13.46 4.93
N ALA A 85 -1.83 14.37 3.99
CA ALA A 85 -3.00 14.29 3.12
C ALA A 85 -2.98 13.04 2.21
N ALA A 86 -1.82 12.69 1.67
CA ALA A 86 -1.64 11.47 0.87
C ALA A 86 -1.92 10.20 1.70
N ASN A 87 -1.44 10.15 2.95
CA ASN A 87 -1.69 9.04 3.86
C ASN A 87 -3.18 8.88 4.24
N LEU A 88 -3.89 10.00 4.46
CA LEU A 88 -5.33 9.96 4.71
C LEU A 88 -6.08 9.36 3.50
N THR A 89 -5.71 9.79 2.29
CA THR A 89 -6.27 9.25 1.05
C THR A 89 -5.93 7.77 0.85
N PHE A 90 -4.72 7.35 1.23
CA PHE A 90 -4.31 5.95 1.22
C PHE A 90 -5.16 5.09 2.19
N GLY A 91 -5.40 5.57 3.40
CA GLY A 91 -6.28 4.88 4.34
C GLY A 91 -7.71 4.73 3.80
N LEU A 92 -8.24 5.79 3.17
CA LEU A 92 -9.56 5.75 2.52
C LEU A 92 -9.59 4.74 1.37
N SER A 93 -8.52 4.66 0.56
CA SER A 93 -8.45 3.72 -0.56
C SER A 93 -8.50 2.27 -0.08
N LEU A 94 -7.81 1.93 1.02
CA LEU A 94 -7.89 0.61 1.63
C LEU A 94 -9.31 0.27 2.12
N ARG A 95 -10.04 1.26 2.66
CA ARG A 95 -11.42 1.08 3.15
C ARG A 95 -12.42 0.86 2.01
N TYR A 96 -12.31 1.62 0.92
CA TYR A 96 -13.29 1.56 -0.19
C TYR A 96 -12.98 0.47 -1.21
N LEU A 97 -11.71 0.21 -1.52
CA LEU A 97 -11.28 -0.75 -2.54
C LEU A 97 -10.93 -2.13 -1.94
N GLY A 98 -10.79 -2.22 -0.62
CA GLY A 98 -10.26 -3.39 0.07
C GLY A 98 -8.73 -3.44 0.07
N LEU A 99 -8.16 -4.27 0.95
CA LEU A 99 -6.71 -4.33 1.17
C LEU A 99 -5.95 -4.68 -0.13
N ALA A 100 -6.34 -5.75 -0.83
CA ALA A 100 -5.62 -6.21 -2.02
C ALA A 100 -5.53 -5.15 -3.13
N LEU A 101 -6.66 -4.55 -3.52
CA LEU A 101 -6.70 -3.56 -4.60
C LEU A 101 -6.14 -2.21 -4.16
N GLY A 102 -6.41 -1.79 -2.91
CA GLY A 102 -5.91 -0.54 -2.36
C GLY A 102 -4.39 -0.51 -2.26
N TYR A 103 -3.74 -1.59 -1.80
CA TYR A 103 -2.27 -1.68 -1.79
C TYR A 103 -1.69 -1.72 -3.20
N ALA A 104 -2.25 -2.52 -4.11
CA ALA A 104 -1.74 -2.64 -5.47
C ALA A 104 -1.75 -1.28 -6.21
N LEU A 105 -2.87 -0.56 -6.15
CA LEU A 105 -3.00 0.74 -6.79
C LEU A 105 -2.08 1.78 -6.15
N SER A 106 -2.07 1.86 -4.83
CA SER A 106 -1.34 2.91 -4.12
C SER A 106 0.18 2.71 -4.17
N LEU A 107 0.66 1.49 -3.94
CA LEU A 107 2.10 1.19 -4.00
C LEU A 107 2.61 1.27 -5.45
N GLY A 108 1.82 0.80 -6.43
CA GLY A 108 2.20 0.90 -7.84
C GLY A 108 2.28 2.34 -8.34
N LEU A 109 1.32 3.20 -7.96
CA LEU A 109 1.38 4.63 -8.25
C LEU A 109 2.56 5.31 -7.54
N MET A 110 2.80 4.98 -6.28
CA MET A 110 3.94 5.51 -5.53
C MET A 110 5.28 5.11 -6.15
N MET A 111 5.40 3.88 -6.65
CA MET A 111 6.60 3.42 -7.34
C MET A 111 6.80 4.16 -8.66
N ALA A 112 5.74 4.33 -9.46
CA ALA A 112 5.81 5.05 -10.74
C ALA A 112 6.18 6.53 -10.54
N ILE A 113 5.45 7.23 -9.67
CA ILE A 113 5.69 8.66 -9.40
C ILE A 113 7.04 8.85 -8.71
N GLY A 114 7.35 8.04 -7.70
CA GLY A 114 8.59 8.13 -6.93
C GLY A 114 9.85 7.86 -7.75
N THR A 115 9.75 7.06 -8.81
CA THR A 115 10.88 6.80 -9.72
C THR A 115 11.03 7.91 -10.76
N LEU A 116 9.94 8.54 -11.20
CA LEU A 116 9.96 9.54 -12.27
C LEU A 116 10.22 10.97 -11.77
N VAL A 117 9.72 11.32 -10.58
CA VAL A 117 9.82 12.70 -10.05
C VAL A 117 11.27 13.15 -9.78
N PRO A 118 12.14 12.37 -9.11
CA PRO A 118 13.50 12.83 -8.82
C PRO A 118 14.33 13.10 -10.10
N PRO A 119 14.37 12.19 -11.09
CA PRO A 119 15.07 12.46 -12.36
C PRO A 119 14.45 13.61 -13.16
N ALA A 120 13.14 13.84 -13.05
CA ALA A 120 12.46 14.96 -13.69
C ALA A 120 12.89 16.31 -13.12
N LEU A 121 13.02 16.41 -11.79
CA LEU A 121 13.49 17.62 -11.12
C LEU A 121 14.98 17.89 -11.39
N ASP A 122 15.80 16.83 -11.46
CA ASP A 122 17.24 16.94 -11.72
C ASP A 122 17.60 17.16 -13.21
N GLY A 123 16.61 17.15 -14.11
CA GLY A 123 16.83 17.28 -15.56
C GLY A 123 17.55 16.07 -16.19
N ARG A 124 17.64 14.95 -15.47
CA ARG A 124 18.35 13.73 -15.90
C ARG A 124 17.46 12.72 -16.63
N LEU A 125 16.25 13.11 -17.02
CA LEU A 125 15.32 12.23 -17.74
C LEU A 125 15.92 11.66 -19.02
N ALA A 126 16.66 12.47 -19.80
CA ALA A 126 17.31 12.01 -21.02
C ALA A 126 18.36 10.92 -20.74
N GLN A 127 19.13 11.06 -19.65
CA GLN A 127 20.12 10.06 -19.24
C GLN A 127 19.47 8.74 -18.79
N LEU A 128 18.21 8.79 -18.34
CA LEU A 128 17.42 7.62 -17.98
C LEU A 128 17.05 6.77 -19.21
N PHE A 129 16.90 7.37 -20.38
CA PHE A 129 16.61 6.65 -21.62
C PHE A 129 17.87 6.05 -22.28
N GLU A 130 19.04 6.62 -22.01
CA GLU A 130 20.31 6.16 -22.58
C GLU A 130 20.99 5.07 -21.73
N GLY A 131 20.77 5.07 -20.42
CA GLY A 131 21.38 4.11 -19.51
C GLY A 131 20.65 2.77 -19.45
N HIS A 132 21.39 1.66 -19.49
CA HIS A 132 20.86 0.29 -19.28
C HIS A 132 20.04 0.16 -17.99
N ALA A 133 20.48 0.83 -16.91
CA ALA A 133 19.75 0.86 -15.64
C ALA A 133 18.44 1.65 -15.73
N GLY A 134 18.40 2.72 -16.53
CA GLY A 134 17.20 3.54 -16.68
C GLY A 134 16.12 2.85 -17.52
N ILE A 135 16.50 2.09 -18.55
CA ILE A 135 15.56 1.24 -19.31
C ILE A 135 14.94 0.16 -18.40
N MET A 136 15.72 -0.41 -17.48
CA MET A 136 15.23 -1.40 -16.52
C MET A 136 14.24 -0.79 -15.50
N LEU A 137 14.47 0.47 -15.10
CA LEU A 137 13.52 1.21 -14.26
C LEU A 137 12.21 1.52 -15.01
N ILE A 138 12.32 2.00 -16.25
CA ILE A 138 11.15 2.32 -17.08
C ILE A 138 10.32 1.05 -17.38
N SER A 139 10.98 -0.07 -17.68
CA SER A 139 10.28 -1.34 -17.89
C SER A 139 9.60 -1.84 -16.62
N GLY A 140 10.24 -1.68 -15.45
CA GLY A 140 9.65 -1.99 -14.15
C GLY A 140 8.39 -1.15 -13.85
N ILE A 141 8.41 0.14 -14.18
CA ILE A 141 7.23 1.01 -14.08
C ILE A 141 6.12 0.52 -15.02
N GLY A 142 6.47 0.20 -16.28
CA GLY A 142 5.52 -0.33 -17.25
C GLY A 142 4.83 -1.61 -16.77
N ILE A 143 5.60 -2.56 -16.24
CA ILE A 143 5.07 -3.80 -15.67
C ILE A 143 4.17 -3.49 -14.47
N SER A 144 4.57 -2.58 -13.58
CA SER A 144 3.78 -2.21 -12.41
C SER A 144 2.43 -1.61 -12.79
N LEU A 145 2.39 -0.77 -13.83
CA LEU A 145 1.12 -0.25 -14.36
C LEU A 145 0.25 -1.36 -14.95
N ILE A 146 0.83 -2.29 -15.71
CA ILE A 146 0.10 -3.45 -16.25
C ILE A 146 -0.52 -4.27 -15.11
N VAL A 147 0.25 -4.52 -14.03
CA VAL A 147 -0.23 -5.25 -12.84
C VAL A 147 -1.39 -4.53 -12.16
N ILE A 148 -1.39 -3.19 -12.11
CA ILE A 148 -2.51 -2.40 -11.57
C ILE A 148 -3.76 -2.50 -12.47
N PHE A 149 -3.60 -2.49 -13.79
CA PHE A 149 -4.70 -2.56 -14.75
C PHE A 149 -5.28 -3.99 -14.90
N GLN A 150 -4.49 -5.02 -14.65
CA GLN A 150 -4.90 -6.43 -14.78
C GLN A 150 -6.13 -6.84 -13.92
N PRO A 151 -6.23 -6.49 -12.63
CA PRO A 151 -7.43 -6.80 -11.84
C PRO A 151 -8.68 -6.06 -12.36
N PHE A 152 -8.54 -4.90 -13.02
CA PHE A 152 -9.65 -4.21 -13.68
C PHE A 152 -10.18 -5.00 -14.89
N LEU A 153 -9.30 -5.68 -15.63
CA LEU A 153 -9.67 -6.57 -16.73
C LEU A 153 -10.39 -7.83 -16.21
N GLN A 154 -9.95 -8.37 -15.07
CA GLN A 154 -10.60 -9.49 -14.40
C GLN A 154 -11.93 -9.10 -13.74
N LEU A 155 -12.08 -7.87 -13.23
CA LEU A 155 -13.34 -7.37 -12.66
C LEU A 155 -14.45 -7.28 -13.72
N SER A 156 -14.15 -6.88 -14.96
CA SER A 156 -15.12 -6.95 -16.07
C SER A 156 -15.59 -8.38 -16.35
N ILE A 157 -14.68 -9.36 -16.30
CA ILE A 157 -14.99 -10.79 -16.50
C ILE A 157 -15.71 -11.38 -15.28
N PHE A 158 -15.35 -10.98 -14.05
CA PHE A 158 -15.95 -11.46 -12.81
C PHE A 158 -17.34 -10.87 -12.59
N SER A 159 -17.57 -9.58 -12.91
CA SER A 159 -18.91 -8.99 -12.95
C SER A 159 -19.78 -9.64 -14.04
N TYR A 160 -19.19 -10.04 -15.17
CA TYR A 160 -19.89 -10.84 -16.19
C TYR A 160 -20.25 -12.24 -15.66
N PHE A 161 -19.33 -12.90 -14.94
CA PHE A 161 -19.56 -14.23 -14.34
C PHE A 161 -20.56 -14.22 -13.18
N GLN A 162 -20.57 -13.16 -12.34
CA GLN A 162 -21.59 -12.94 -11.31
C GLN A 162 -22.98 -12.69 -11.93
N ARG A 163 -23.06 -11.96 -13.07
CA ARG A 163 -24.31 -11.84 -13.85
C ARG A 163 -24.83 -13.17 -14.39
N ILE A 164 -23.95 -14.10 -14.75
CA ILE A 164 -24.35 -15.44 -15.26
C ILE A 164 -24.77 -16.38 -14.12
N LYS A 165 -24.19 -16.27 -12.92
CA LYS A 165 -24.65 -17.02 -11.74
C LYS A 165 -25.99 -16.53 -11.18
N PHE A 166 -26.40 -15.30 -11.49
CA PHE A 166 -27.68 -14.73 -11.06
C PHE A 166 -28.81 -15.00 -12.08
N VAL A 167 -28.91 -16.24 -12.57
CA VAL A 167 -30.17 -16.73 -13.16
C VAL A 167 -31.00 -17.34 -12.03
N PRO A 168 -32.12 -16.72 -11.63
CA PRO A 168 -33.00 -17.28 -10.60
C PRO A 168 -33.64 -18.56 -11.17
N GLY A 169 -33.04 -19.71 -10.87
CA GLY A 169 -33.46 -21.02 -11.37
C GLY A 169 -32.42 -22.12 -11.21
N PHE A 170 -31.12 -21.78 -11.18
CA PHE A 170 -30.06 -22.78 -11.06
C PHE A 170 -29.92 -23.37 -9.64
N GLU A 171 -30.20 -22.57 -8.59
CA GLU A 171 -30.23 -23.08 -7.21
C GLU A 171 -31.35 -24.11 -6.98
N TYR A 172 -32.51 -23.95 -7.64
CA TYR A 172 -33.61 -24.91 -7.58
C TYR A 172 -33.26 -26.23 -8.27
N LEU A 173 -32.50 -26.17 -9.36
CA LEU A 173 -32.06 -27.37 -10.10
C LEU A 173 -30.99 -28.15 -9.32
N LEU A 174 -30.05 -27.45 -8.67
CA LEU A 174 -29.02 -28.07 -7.81
C LEU A 174 -29.61 -28.69 -6.54
N ALA A 175 -30.60 -28.04 -5.90
CA ALA A 175 -31.30 -28.62 -4.77
C ALA A 175 -32.07 -29.90 -5.16
N LYS A 176 -32.66 -29.93 -6.37
CA LYS A 176 -33.38 -31.11 -6.86
C LYS A 176 -32.44 -32.25 -7.28
N LEU A 177 -31.29 -31.93 -7.87
CA LEU A 177 -30.26 -32.92 -8.22
C LEU A 177 -29.59 -33.55 -6.98
N HIS A 178 -29.39 -32.77 -5.90
CA HIS A 178 -28.81 -33.28 -4.66
C HIS A 178 -29.77 -34.23 -3.90
N ILE A 179 -31.08 -34.01 -4.01
CA ILE A 179 -32.10 -34.88 -3.41
C ILE A 179 -32.24 -36.20 -4.17
N ASP A 180 -32.09 -36.22 -5.50
CA ASP A 180 -32.17 -37.45 -6.30
C ASP A 180 -30.97 -38.38 -6.09
N ILE A 181 -29.76 -37.85 -5.85
CA ILE A 181 -28.54 -38.65 -5.65
C ILE A 181 -28.55 -39.40 -4.30
N GLN A 182 -29.20 -38.87 -3.27
CA GLN A 182 -29.36 -39.57 -1.99
C GLN A 182 -30.38 -40.72 -2.06
N ARG A 183 -31.26 -40.74 -3.08
CA ARG A 183 -32.28 -41.79 -3.26
C ARG A 183 -31.78 -43.02 -4.03
N PHE A 184 -30.69 -42.90 -4.80
CA PHE A 184 -30.12 -44.00 -5.60
C PHE A 184 -28.96 -44.74 -4.92
N GLY A 185 -28.49 -44.30 -3.75
CA GLY A 185 -27.39 -44.93 -3.00
C GLY A 185 -27.82 -45.91 -1.89
N CYS A 186 -29.11 -46.23 -1.78
CA CYS A 186 -29.67 -47.07 -0.71
C CYS A 186 -30.52 -48.25 -1.21
N LEU A 187 -30.16 -48.81 -2.38
CA LEU A 187 -30.63 -50.09 -2.90
C LEU A 187 -29.44 -50.92 -3.38
#